data_AF-A0A6A3MDE5-F1
#
_entry.id   AF-A0A6A3MDE5-F1
#
_cell.length_a   1.000
_cell.length_b   1.000
_cell.length_c   1.000
_cell.angle_alpha   90.00
_cell.angle_beta   90.00
_cell.angle_gamma   90.00
#
_symmetry.space_group_name_H-M   'P 1'
#
loop_
_entity.id
_entity.type
_entity.pdbx_description
1 polymer ?
#
loop_
_entity_poly.entity_id
_entity_poly.type
_entity_poly.pdbx_seq_one_letter_code
_entity_poly.pdbx_strand_id
1 'polypeptide(L)'
;MRNSSVRRINNAVRRLDWALVESELNPPDGSDGAPFELCAATRDDWDRYIQSEQQALRSRWMAWGDDRVFIVEFPESLHENLVVAARKSIIAATGTGSTHLEEHGASYIGNRVTLPDDINALIAFLEPDESFGPVRGLPGAVLPPGFCWSKFHTLKVEIGLYNNKGKLDNRGRLDSKGNRDNRDKLDEDVVP
;
A
#
# COMPACT_ATOMS: atom_id res chain seq x y z
N MET A 1 18.68 1.59 21.70
CA MET A 1 18.92 1.93 20.28
C MET A 1 17.65 1.79 19.41
N ARG A 2 16.44 2.08 19.92
CA ARG A 2 15.17 1.76 19.23
C ARG A 2 14.72 2.77 18.15
N ASN A 3 15.35 3.95 18.06
CA ASN A 3 14.97 5.04 17.15
C ASN A 3 15.93 5.28 15.97
N SER A 4 16.96 4.44 15.80
CA SER A 4 17.95 4.64 14.74
C SER A 4 17.40 4.31 13.35
N SER A 5 16.61 3.25 13.20
CA SER A 5 16.08 2.80 11.89
C SER A 5 15.03 3.75 11.32
N VAL A 6 14.02 4.11 12.12
CA VAL A 6 12.97 5.06 11.72
C VAL A 6 13.59 6.40 11.33
N ARG A 7 14.54 6.90 12.13
CA ARG A 7 15.26 8.14 11.83
C ARG A 7 16.06 8.04 10.53
N ARG A 8 16.65 6.88 10.22
CA ARG A 8 17.44 6.66 9.01
C ARG A 8 16.56 6.72 7.76
N ILE A 9 15.44 6.00 7.73
CA ILE A 9 14.49 6.03 6.60
C ILE A 9 13.89 7.44 6.46
N ASN A 10 13.45 8.05 7.56
CA ASN A 10 12.97 9.44 7.55
C ASN A 10 13.99 10.44 6.98
N ASN A 11 15.28 10.27 7.32
CA ASN A 11 16.32 11.13 6.80
C ASN A 11 16.59 10.89 5.31
N ALA A 12 16.40 9.66 4.80
CA ALA A 12 16.43 9.40 3.38
C ALA A 12 15.30 10.13 2.66
N VAL A 13 14.05 10.01 3.16
CA VAL A 13 12.88 10.72 2.61
C VAL A 13 13.11 12.23 2.54
N ARG A 14 13.62 12.84 3.62
CA ARG A 14 13.85 14.30 3.67
C ARG A 14 14.94 14.80 2.73
N ARG A 15 15.77 13.91 2.18
CA ARG A 15 16.86 14.25 1.26
C ARG A 15 16.52 14.00 -0.20
N LEU A 16 15.31 13.52 -0.48
CA LEU A 16 14.88 13.24 -1.84
C LEU A 16 14.83 14.53 -2.67
N ASP A 17 15.25 14.39 -3.92
CA ASP A 17 14.84 15.30 -4.98
C ASP A 17 13.47 14.83 -5.49
N TRP A 18 12.41 15.50 -5.04
CA TRP A 18 11.04 15.09 -5.38
C TRP A 18 10.72 15.24 -6.87
N ALA A 19 11.41 16.14 -7.60
CA ALA A 19 11.22 16.26 -9.04
C ALA A 19 11.79 15.02 -9.76
N LEU A 20 12.91 14.48 -9.29
CA LEU A 20 13.46 13.24 -9.80
C LEU A 20 12.53 12.05 -9.50
N VAL A 21 12.05 11.94 -8.25
CA VAL A 21 11.11 10.87 -7.85
C VAL A 21 9.84 10.90 -8.71
N GLU A 22 9.27 12.09 -8.94
CA GLU A 22 8.11 12.26 -9.82
C GLU A 22 8.43 11.81 -11.25
N SER A 23 9.58 12.22 -11.79
CA SER A 23 9.97 11.87 -13.16
C SER A 23 10.28 10.38 -13.37
N GLU A 24 10.77 9.69 -12.35
CA GLU A 24 11.03 8.23 -12.43
C GLU A 24 9.74 7.43 -12.29
N LEU A 25 8.84 7.87 -11.40
CA LEU A 25 7.55 7.22 -11.19
C LEU A 25 6.56 7.52 -12.32
N ASN A 26 6.60 8.73 -12.88
CA ASN A 26 5.70 9.21 -13.93
C ASN A 26 6.53 9.89 -15.05
N PRO A 27 7.23 9.11 -15.90
CA PRO A 27 8.05 9.66 -16.96
C PRO A 27 7.27 10.60 -17.90
N PRO A 28 7.82 11.78 -18.25
CA PRO A 28 7.12 12.77 -19.07
C PRO A 28 6.92 12.32 -20.52
N ASP A 29 7.66 11.30 -20.96
CA ASP A 29 7.53 10.68 -22.28
C ASP A 29 6.37 9.66 -22.35
N GLY A 30 5.65 9.45 -21.25
CA GLY A 30 4.53 8.52 -21.14
C GLY A 30 4.95 7.05 -21.07
N SER A 31 6.25 6.77 -20.91
CA SER A 31 6.74 5.41 -20.68
C SER A 31 6.34 4.89 -19.30
N ASP A 32 6.47 3.57 -19.14
CA ASP A 32 6.18 2.89 -17.88
C ASP A 32 7.19 3.34 -16.82
N GLY A 33 6.69 4.00 -15.77
CA GLY A 33 7.51 4.40 -14.63
C GLY A 33 8.06 3.20 -13.83
N ALA A 34 9.08 3.46 -13.02
CA ALA A 34 9.72 2.46 -12.19
C ALA A 34 9.70 2.87 -10.70
N PRO A 35 9.61 1.90 -9.77
CA PRO A 35 9.78 2.19 -8.34
C PRO A 35 11.12 2.90 -8.06
N PHE A 36 11.06 4.00 -7.32
CA PHE A 36 12.24 4.77 -6.94
C PHE A 36 12.91 4.13 -5.72
N GLU A 37 14.17 3.71 -5.81
CA GLU A 37 14.89 3.16 -4.65
C GLU A 37 15.22 4.26 -3.63
N LEU A 38 14.62 4.18 -2.43
CA LEU A 38 14.86 5.14 -1.37
C LEU A 38 16.16 4.85 -0.60
N CYS A 39 16.28 3.64 -0.05
CA CYS A 39 17.45 3.21 0.72
C CYS A 39 17.44 1.70 1.04
N ALA A 40 18.60 1.15 1.36
CA ALA A 40 18.70 -0.19 1.95
C ALA A 40 18.11 -0.23 3.37
N ALA A 41 17.28 -1.23 3.68
CA ALA A 41 16.78 -1.49 5.02
C ALA A 41 16.45 -2.97 5.18
N THR A 42 16.74 -3.54 6.35
CA THR A 42 16.31 -4.90 6.67
C THR A 42 14.80 -4.96 6.87
N ARG A 43 14.21 -6.16 6.83
CA ARG A 43 12.79 -6.34 7.16
C ARG A 43 12.41 -5.75 8.52
N ASP A 44 13.23 -5.99 9.54
CA ASP A 44 12.97 -5.44 10.89
C ASP A 44 13.03 -3.90 10.94
N ASP A 45 13.88 -3.27 10.12
CA ASP A 45 13.94 -1.81 10.03
C ASP A 45 12.66 -1.25 9.39
N TRP A 46 12.16 -1.92 8.35
CA TRP A 46 10.91 -1.60 7.66
C TRP A 46 9.70 -1.79 8.56
N ASP A 47 9.58 -2.93 9.24
CA ASP A 47 8.47 -3.22 10.16
C ASP A 47 8.40 -2.18 11.30
N ARG A 48 9.55 -1.72 11.79
CA ARG A 48 9.63 -0.63 12.79
C ARG A 48 9.22 0.72 12.22
N TYR A 49 9.49 0.98 10.94
CA TYR A 49 9.11 2.21 10.27
C TYR A 49 7.59 2.31 10.12
N ILE A 50 6.93 1.26 9.61
CA ILE A 50 5.48 1.23 9.39
C ILE A 50 4.70 1.40 10.69
N GLN A 51 5.19 0.81 11.78
CA GLN A 51 4.55 0.94 13.10
C GLN A 51 4.77 2.32 13.75
N SER A 52 5.60 3.18 13.15
CA SER A 52 5.91 4.49 13.73
C SER A 52 4.89 5.54 13.32
N GLU A 53 4.41 6.30 14.29
CA GLU A 53 3.65 7.54 14.02
C GLU A 53 4.53 8.67 13.48
N GLN A 54 5.86 8.49 13.44
CA GLN A 54 6.83 9.51 13.02
C GLN A 54 7.29 9.33 11.57
N GLN A 55 6.56 8.57 10.75
CA GLN A 55 6.88 8.40 9.34
C GLN A 55 6.92 9.75 8.61
N ALA A 56 8.01 10.02 7.91
CA ALA A 56 8.18 11.23 7.09
C ALA A 56 7.42 11.11 5.76
N LEU A 57 7.32 9.89 5.22
CA LEU A 57 6.43 9.51 4.14
C LEU A 57 5.63 8.28 4.59
N ARG A 58 4.31 8.31 4.43
CA ARG A 58 3.43 7.19 4.80
C ARG A 58 3.82 5.92 4.04
N SER A 59 3.79 4.79 4.71
CA SER A 59 4.23 3.51 4.16
C SER A 59 3.35 3.00 3.03
N ARG A 60 2.10 3.48 2.91
CA ARG A 60 1.20 3.20 1.77
C ARG A 60 1.76 3.61 0.40
N TRP A 61 2.71 4.55 0.35
CA TRP A 61 3.37 4.98 -0.90
C TRP A 61 4.63 4.21 -1.22
N MET A 62 4.98 3.23 -0.38
CA MET A 62 6.29 2.63 -0.32
C MET A 62 6.16 1.10 -0.27
N ALA A 63 7.18 0.42 -0.78
CA ALA A 63 7.29 -1.03 -0.70
C ALA A 63 8.65 -1.43 -0.17
N TRP A 64 8.73 -2.63 0.41
CA TRP A 64 9.98 -3.24 0.81
C TRP A 64 10.20 -4.53 0.03
N GLY A 65 11.41 -4.70 -0.50
CA GLY A 65 11.82 -5.87 -1.27
C GLY A 65 13.34 -5.92 -1.40
N ASP A 66 13.91 -7.13 -1.43
CA ASP A 66 15.36 -7.35 -1.58
C ASP A 66 16.24 -6.46 -0.66
N ASP A 67 15.88 -6.38 0.63
CA ASP A 67 16.54 -5.56 1.67
C ASP A 67 16.62 -4.06 1.33
N ARG A 68 15.66 -3.57 0.54
CA ARG A 68 15.54 -2.17 0.11
C ARG A 68 14.12 -1.67 0.29
N VAL A 69 14.02 -0.37 0.48
CA VAL A 69 12.77 0.38 0.51
C VAL A 69 12.65 1.17 -0.77
N PHE A 70 11.51 1.07 -1.42
CA PHE A 70 11.17 1.77 -2.66
C PHE A 70 9.99 2.69 -2.41
N ILE A 71 9.95 3.82 -3.12
CA ILE A 71 8.72 4.59 -3.33
C ILE A 71 8.09 4.02 -4.60
N VAL A 72 6.85 3.56 -4.49
CA VAL A 72 6.13 2.90 -5.60
C VAL A 72 5.06 3.80 -6.21
N GLU A 73 4.67 4.84 -5.47
CA GLU A 73 3.67 5.79 -5.91
C GLU A 73 4.01 7.21 -5.43
N PHE A 74 3.75 8.20 -6.27
CA PHE A 74 3.97 9.59 -5.93
C PHE A 74 2.78 10.08 -5.09
N PRO A 75 3.00 10.71 -3.92
CA PRO A 75 1.94 11.12 -3.03
C PRO A 75 1.16 12.32 -3.62
N GLU A 76 0.22 12.03 -4.52
CA GLU A 76 -0.59 13.02 -5.22
C GLU A 76 -2.01 13.14 -4.67
N SER A 77 -2.64 14.27 -4.99
CA SER A 77 -4.05 14.51 -4.65
C SER A 77 -5.01 13.54 -5.34
N LEU A 78 -4.67 12.95 -6.50
CA LEU A 78 -5.57 12.05 -7.23
C LEU A 78 -5.88 10.79 -6.41
N HIS A 79 -4.84 10.14 -5.87
CA HIS A 79 -5.02 8.96 -5.04
C HIS A 79 -5.86 9.29 -3.80
N GLU A 80 -5.55 10.36 -3.08
CA GLU A 80 -6.37 10.79 -1.93
C GLU A 80 -7.83 11.06 -2.33
N ASN A 81 -8.07 11.67 -3.49
CA ASN A 81 -9.42 11.91 -4.01
C ASN A 81 -10.14 10.58 -4.30
N LEU A 82 -9.44 9.57 -4.83
CA LEU A 82 -9.99 8.24 -5.04
C LEU A 82 -10.27 7.53 -3.72
N VAL A 83 -9.40 7.66 -2.71
CA VAL A 83 -9.65 7.15 -1.35
C VAL A 83 -10.93 7.74 -0.78
N VAL A 84 -11.10 9.07 -0.88
CA VAL A 84 -12.32 9.76 -0.44
C VAL A 84 -13.54 9.30 -1.24
N ALA A 85 -13.42 9.12 -2.55
CA ALA A 85 -14.51 8.66 -3.40
C ALA A 85 -14.93 7.22 -3.06
N ALA A 86 -13.96 6.31 -2.92
CA ALA A 86 -14.20 4.91 -2.57
C ALA A 86 -14.87 4.80 -1.19
N ARG A 87 -14.37 5.54 -0.20
CA ARG A 87 -14.98 5.63 1.13
C ARG A 87 -16.44 6.07 1.07
N LYS A 88 -16.73 7.17 0.36
CA LYS A 88 -18.11 7.66 0.19
C LYS A 88 -19.00 6.62 -0.49
N SER A 89 -18.49 5.96 -1.53
CA SER A 89 -19.21 4.91 -2.25
C SER A 89 -19.51 3.69 -1.38
N ILE A 90 -18.56 3.24 -0.56
CA ILE A 90 -18.75 2.13 0.38
C ILE A 90 -19.84 2.50 1.40
N ILE A 91 -19.72 3.68 2.02
CA ILE A 91 -20.70 4.20 2.99
C ILE A 91 -22.11 4.27 2.38
N ALA A 92 -22.22 4.76 1.13
CA ALA A 92 -23.49 4.87 0.44
C ALA A 92 -24.06 3.50 0.05
N ALA A 93 -23.23 2.59 -0.47
CA ALA A 93 -23.64 1.28 -0.96
C ALA A 93 -24.11 0.35 0.16
N THR A 94 -23.50 0.44 1.35
CA THR A 94 -23.98 -0.31 2.51
C THR A 94 -25.28 0.29 3.05
N GLY A 95 -25.60 1.54 2.72
CA GLY A 95 -26.75 2.27 3.26
C GLY A 95 -26.61 2.56 4.76
N THR A 96 -25.45 2.27 5.34
CA THR A 96 -25.27 2.24 6.79
C THR A 96 -24.59 3.48 7.33
N GLY A 97 -23.63 4.08 6.62
CA GLY A 97 -22.73 5.06 7.23
C GLY A 97 -22.29 4.65 8.66
N SER A 98 -22.16 5.63 9.54
CA SER A 98 -21.87 5.48 10.99
C SER A 98 -22.94 4.71 11.79
N THR A 99 -23.88 4.02 11.12
CA THR A 99 -24.92 3.18 11.72
C THR A 99 -24.58 1.70 11.72
N HIS A 100 -23.61 1.21 10.95
CA HIS A 100 -23.13 -0.18 11.06
C HIS A 100 -21.65 -0.33 10.75
N LEU A 101 -21.09 0.54 9.90
CA LEU A 101 -19.73 0.46 9.42
C LEU A 101 -19.03 1.82 9.60
N GLU A 102 -18.10 1.89 10.55
CA GLU A 102 -17.32 3.07 10.89
C GLU A 102 -16.01 3.09 10.10
N GLU A 103 -15.60 4.27 9.63
CA GLU A 103 -14.29 4.48 8.99
C GLU A 103 -13.17 4.59 10.02
N HIS A 104 -11.99 4.07 9.69
CA HIS A 104 -10.82 4.07 10.56
C HIS A 104 -9.52 4.48 9.84
N GLY A 105 -9.61 4.92 8.58
CA GLY A 105 -8.48 5.42 7.81
C GLY A 105 -7.39 4.37 7.57
N ALA A 106 -6.17 4.88 7.38
CA ALA A 106 -4.96 4.13 7.14
C ALA A 106 -4.41 3.45 8.41
N SER A 107 -5.22 2.63 9.05
CA SER A 107 -4.83 1.92 10.28
C SER A 107 -4.06 0.65 9.96
N TYR A 108 -2.79 0.58 10.37
CA TYR A 108 -1.91 -0.57 10.08
C TYR A 108 -2.46 -1.91 10.61
N ILE A 109 -2.12 -2.99 9.92
CA ILE A 109 -2.39 -4.36 10.35
C ILE A 109 -1.23 -4.83 11.23
N GLY A 110 -1.44 -5.00 12.52
CA GLY A 110 -0.40 -5.60 13.38
C GLY A 110 -0.23 -7.10 13.11
N ASN A 111 0.94 -7.66 13.42
CA ASN A 111 1.17 -9.10 13.44
C ASN A 111 0.11 -9.80 14.33
N ARG A 112 -0.47 -10.90 13.84
CA ARG A 112 -1.47 -11.69 14.55
C ARG A 112 -0.90 -13.07 14.86
N VAL A 113 -0.67 -13.34 16.14
CA VAL A 113 -0.19 -14.66 16.65
C VAL A 113 -1.09 -15.83 16.24
N THR A 114 -2.36 -15.56 15.90
CA THR A 114 -3.33 -16.55 15.46
C THR A 114 -3.28 -16.86 13.97
N LEU A 115 -2.54 -16.09 13.18
CA LEU A 115 -2.37 -16.33 11.75
C LEU A 115 -1.06 -17.08 11.48
N PRO A 116 -1.02 -17.97 10.47
CA PRO A 116 0.22 -18.58 10.01
C PRO A 116 1.30 -17.54 9.65
N ASP A 117 2.57 -17.90 9.83
CA ASP A 117 3.72 -16.99 9.62
C ASP A 117 3.83 -16.47 8.19
N ASP A 118 3.48 -17.28 7.19
CA ASP A 118 3.43 -16.91 5.79
C ASP A 118 2.33 -15.86 5.51
N ILE A 119 1.17 -16.01 6.15
CA ILE A 119 0.09 -15.02 6.07
C ILE A 119 0.52 -13.73 6.77
N ASN A 120 1.11 -13.81 7.97
CA ASN A 120 1.66 -12.63 8.65
C ASN A 120 2.76 -11.97 7.81
N ALA A 121 3.61 -12.71 7.11
CA ALA A 121 4.63 -12.13 6.25
C ALA A 121 4.02 -11.30 5.10
N LEU A 122 2.85 -11.74 4.59
CA LEU A 122 2.12 -11.07 3.51
C LEU A 122 1.33 -9.84 3.97
N ILE A 123 0.61 -9.95 5.09
CA ILE A 123 -0.39 -8.92 5.49
C ILE A 123 0.00 -8.13 6.74
N ALA A 124 0.93 -8.62 7.56
CA ALA A 124 1.35 -7.89 8.74
C ALA A 124 2.14 -6.65 8.31
N PHE A 125 1.83 -5.57 8.99
CA PHE A 125 2.37 -4.24 8.79
C PHE A 125 2.02 -3.63 7.43
N LEU A 126 0.92 -4.06 6.79
CA LEU A 126 0.32 -3.26 5.72
C LEU A 126 -0.41 -2.05 6.33
N GLU A 127 -0.18 -0.87 5.78
CA GLU A 127 -0.95 0.35 6.03
C GLU A 127 -1.92 0.54 4.86
N PRO A 128 -3.20 0.15 4.99
CA PRO A 128 -4.17 0.26 3.90
C PRO A 128 -4.49 1.73 3.61
N ASP A 129 -5.06 2.02 2.45
CA ASP A 129 -5.61 3.36 2.18
C ASP A 129 -6.81 3.71 3.07
N GLU A 130 -7.68 2.73 3.30
CA GLU A 130 -8.87 2.89 4.13
C GLU A 130 -9.21 1.61 4.90
N SER A 131 -9.81 1.78 6.07
CA SER A 131 -10.24 0.66 6.91
C SER A 131 -11.64 0.92 7.43
N PHE A 132 -12.42 -0.15 7.56
CA PHE A 132 -13.73 -0.06 8.18
C PHE A 132 -13.95 -1.14 9.22
N GLY A 133 -14.70 -0.81 10.26
CA GLY A 133 -15.04 -1.70 11.36
C GLY A 133 -16.48 -1.52 11.82
N PRO A 134 -17.02 -2.47 12.59
CA PRO A 134 -18.35 -2.33 13.16
C PRO A 134 -18.38 -1.17 14.17
N VAL A 135 -19.41 -0.33 14.08
CA VAL A 135 -19.60 0.79 15.03
C VAL A 135 -19.83 0.21 16.43
N ARG A 136 -19.06 0.72 17.39
CA ARG A 136 -19.15 0.27 18.78
C ARG A 136 -20.53 0.58 19.38
N GLY A 137 -21.13 -0.41 20.03
CA GLY A 137 -22.37 -0.24 20.80
C GLY A 137 -23.66 -0.42 20.01
N LEU A 138 -23.59 -0.78 18.73
CA LEU A 138 -24.76 -1.17 17.97
C LEU A 138 -25.25 -2.58 18.34
N PRO A 139 -26.58 -2.79 18.42
CA PRO A 139 -27.15 -4.13 18.53
C PRO A 139 -26.64 -5.05 17.41
N GLY A 140 -26.12 -6.22 17.78
CA GLY A 140 -25.59 -7.22 16.85
C GLY A 140 -24.11 -7.04 16.47
N ALA A 141 -23.46 -5.94 16.84
CA ALA A 141 -22.01 -5.81 16.68
C ALA A 141 -21.29 -6.70 17.70
N VAL A 142 -20.51 -7.67 17.21
CA VAL A 142 -19.74 -8.60 18.06
C VAL A 142 -18.26 -8.28 17.94
N LEU A 143 -17.62 -8.00 19.07
CA LEU A 143 -16.16 -7.92 19.16
C LEU A 143 -15.60 -9.32 19.45
N PRO A 144 -14.78 -9.90 18.56
CA PRO A 144 -14.16 -11.20 18.83
C PRO A 144 -13.26 -11.16 20.07
N PRO A 145 -13.18 -12.25 20.86
CA PRO A 145 -12.25 -12.33 21.97
C PRO A 145 -10.82 -11.99 21.57
N GLY A 146 -10.12 -11.20 22.39
CA GLY A 146 -8.74 -10.78 22.14
C GLY A 146 -8.56 -9.56 21.22
N PHE A 147 -9.65 -8.97 20.73
CA PHE A 147 -9.61 -7.71 19.98
C PHE A 147 -10.01 -6.52 20.85
N CYS A 148 -9.60 -5.32 20.42
CA CYS A 148 -10.17 -4.06 20.89
C CYS A 148 -10.85 -3.36 19.73
N TRP A 149 -11.93 -2.61 20.01
CA TRP A 149 -12.72 -1.92 18.98
C TRP A 149 -11.87 -1.05 18.05
N SER A 150 -10.89 -0.32 18.60
CA SER A 150 -9.97 0.54 17.83
C SER A 150 -9.01 -0.20 16.88
N LYS A 151 -8.99 -1.54 16.91
CA LYS A 151 -8.12 -2.37 16.07
C LYS A 151 -8.90 -3.48 15.35
N PHE A 152 -10.22 -3.53 15.50
CA PHE A 152 -11.07 -4.52 14.87
C PHE A 152 -11.73 -3.92 13.63
N HIS A 153 -11.00 -3.93 12.52
CA HIS A 153 -11.48 -3.47 11.23
C HIS A 153 -11.75 -4.72 10.37
N THR A 154 -12.99 -4.86 9.89
CA THR A 154 -13.48 -6.02 9.12
C THR A 154 -13.24 -5.86 7.62
N LEU A 155 -13.07 -4.63 7.13
CA LEU A 155 -12.74 -4.33 5.75
C LEU A 155 -11.48 -3.47 5.68
N LYS A 156 -10.60 -3.82 4.76
CA LYS A 156 -9.36 -3.11 4.41
C LYS A 156 -9.43 -2.83 2.93
N VAL A 157 -9.16 -1.59 2.52
CA VAL A 157 -9.25 -1.14 1.13
C VAL A 157 -7.90 -0.59 0.74
N GLU A 158 -7.42 -1.07 -0.41
CA GLU A 158 -6.25 -0.56 -1.11
C GLU A 158 -6.70 -0.08 -2.48
N ILE A 159 -6.22 1.09 -2.89
CA ILE A 159 -6.53 1.69 -4.18
C ILE A 159 -5.25 1.73 -4.99
N GLY A 160 -5.15 0.90 -6.01
CA GLY A 160 -4.06 1.01 -6.97
C GLY A 160 -4.45 1.97 -8.09
N LEU A 161 -3.61 2.97 -8.36
CA LEU A 161 -3.64 3.64 -9.66
C LEU A 161 -3.05 2.71 -10.72
N TYR A 162 -3.87 2.26 -11.66
CA TYR A 162 -3.37 1.54 -12.83
C TYR A 162 -2.79 2.53 -13.84
N ASN A 163 -1.50 2.76 -13.70
CA ASN A 163 -0.59 3.19 -14.75
C ASN A 163 0.33 1.98 -14.99
N ASN A 164 0.82 1.74 -16.22
CA ASN A 164 1.60 0.54 -16.62
C ASN A 164 2.96 0.37 -15.88
N LYS A 165 3.10 0.83 -14.64
CA LYS A 165 4.29 0.78 -13.81
C LYS A 165 4.75 -0.66 -13.61
N GLY A 166 6.04 -0.90 -13.82
CA GLY A 166 6.67 -2.20 -13.57
C GLY A 166 6.29 -2.68 -12.17
N LYS A 167 5.61 -3.82 -12.09
CA LYS A 167 5.12 -4.34 -10.82
C LYS A 167 6.30 -4.79 -10.00
N LEU A 168 6.20 -4.69 -8.69
CA LEU A 168 6.92 -5.60 -7.83
C LEU A 168 6.03 -6.86 -7.70
N ASP A 169 6.58 -8.05 -7.89
CA ASP A 169 5.89 -9.31 -7.64
C ASP A 169 5.49 -9.41 -6.17
N ASN A 170 4.71 -10.44 -5.81
CA ASN A 170 4.24 -10.66 -4.43
C ASN A 170 5.38 -10.89 -3.41
N ARG A 171 6.65 -10.78 -3.82
CA ARG A 171 7.85 -10.85 -2.99
C ARG A 171 8.68 -9.56 -3.03
N GLY A 172 8.17 -8.48 -3.62
CA GLY A 172 8.86 -7.20 -3.71
C GLY A 172 9.93 -7.14 -4.79
N ARG A 173 9.89 -8.00 -5.82
CA ARG A 173 10.86 -8.01 -6.94
C ARG A 173 10.27 -7.44 -8.22
N LEU A 174 11.03 -6.67 -8.99
CA LEU A 174 10.57 -6.18 -10.31
C LEU A 174 10.05 -7.33 -11.19
N ASP A 175 8.81 -7.21 -11.65
CA ASP A 175 8.15 -8.15 -12.52
C ASP A 175 8.68 -7.96 -13.93
N SER A 176 9.48 -8.90 -14.41
CA SER A 176 10.00 -8.87 -15.78
C SER A 176 8.95 -9.33 -16.81
N LYS A 177 7.66 -9.20 -16.52
CA LYS A 177 6.55 -9.72 -17.34
C LYS A 177 5.71 -8.62 -17.99
N GLY A 178 6.39 -7.71 -18.68
CA GLY A 178 5.77 -6.70 -19.54
C GLY A 178 6.37 -6.61 -20.94
N ASN A 179 6.73 -7.72 -21.61
CA ASN A 179 7.14 -7.63 -23.03
C ASN A 179 7.05 -8.92 -23.87
N ARG A 180 6.11 -9.83 -23.58
CA ARG A 180 6.05 -11.12 -24.32
C ARG A 180 4.75 -11.42 -25.06
N ASP A 181 3.79 -10.50 -25.13
CA ASP A 181 2.46 -10.81 -25.69
C ASP A 181 2.08 -10.05 -26.98
N ASN A 182 2.98 -9.24 -27.56
CA ASN A 182 2.70 -8.46 -28.77
C ASN A 182 3.65 -8.74 -29.96
N ARG A 183 4.42 -9.83 -29.96
CA ARG A 183 5.26 -10.20 -31.12
C ARG A 183 4.83 -11.47 -31.87
N ASP A 184 3.86 -12.23 -31.37
CA ASP A 184 3.43 -13.48 -32.00
C ASP A 184 2.05 -13.37 -32.70
N LYS A 185 1.56 -12.15 -32.98
CA LYS A 185 0.25 -11.92 -33.65
C LYS A 185 0.31 -11.05 -34.90
N LEU A 186 1.48 -10.84 -35.48
CA LEU A 186 1.64 -10.14 -36.75
C LEU A 186 2.54 -10.98 -37.65
N ASP A 187 2.03 -12.10 -38.16
CA ASP A 187 2.55 -12.77 -39.37
C ASP A 187 1.70 -13.96 -39.87
N GLU A 188 0.45 -14.11 -39.42
CA GLU A 188 -0.53 -14.99 -40.06
C GLU A 188 -1.77 -14.18 -40.43
N ASP A 189 -1.73 -13.55 -41.60
CA ASP A 189 -2.89 -13.36 -42.50
C ASP A 189 -2.50 -12.41 -43.64
N VAL A 190 -1.62 -12.90 -44.53
CA VAL A 190 -1.57 -12.42 -45.92
C VAL A 190 -1.49 -13.66 -46.81
N VAL A 191 -2.38 -13.69 -47.82
CA VAL A 191 -2.44 -14.54 -49.02
C VAL A 191 -3.35 -15.77 -48.86
N PRO A 192 -4.32 -16.02 -49.76
CA PRO A 192 -4.28 -15.81 -51.22
C PRO A 192 -4.73 -14.45 -51.75
#